data_AF-M6GFK5-F1
#
_entry.id   AF-M6GFK5-F1
#
_cell.length_a   1.000
_cell.length_b   1.000
_cell.length_c   1.000
_cell.angle_alpha   90.00
_cell.angle_beta   90.00
_cell.angle_gamma   90.00
#
_symmetry.space_group_name_H-M   'P 1'
#
loop_
_entity.id
_entity.type
_entity.pdbx_description
1 polymer ?
#
loop_
_entity_poly.entity_id
_entity_poly.type
_entity_poly.pdbx_seq_one_letter_code
_entity_poly.pdbx_strand_id
1 'polypeptide(L)' 'MQEVLEQESLLILSIKDAKNEDTSIESFRVLLKYGADMDLGVRRYDENGKEYLYYPTDVFARGISSRR' A
#
# COMPACT_ATOMS: atom_id res chain seq x y z
N MET A 1 -6.72 -24.35 9.56
CA MET A 1 -6.02 -23.04 9.55
C MET A 1 -7.01 -22.03 9.03
N GLN A 2 -7.29 -20.96 9.77
CA GLN A 2 -8.12 -19.88 9.26
C GLN A 2 -7.25 -19.06 8.30
N GLU A 3 -7.64 -18.97 7.04
CA GLU A 3 -6.92 -18.18 6.05
C GLU A 3 -7.04 -16.72 6.45
N VAL A 4 -5.94 -16.16 6.97
CA VAL A 4 -5.91 -14.78 7.40
C VAL A 4 -5.80 -13.91 6.15
N LEU A 5 -6.95 -13.48 5.64
CA LEU A 5 -7.04 -12.66 4.43
C LEU A 5 -6.57 -11.24 4.73
N GLU A 6 -5.37 -10.92 4.28
CA GLU A 6 -4.91 -9.54 4.23
C GLU A 6 -5.78 -8.72 3.27
N GLN A 7 -6.03 -7.47 3.63
CA GLN A 7 -6.84 -6.57 2.80
C GLN A 7 -5.95 -5.66 1.97
N GLU A 8 -6.42 -5.30 0.77
CA GLU A 8 -5.74 -4.39 -0.15
C GLU A 8 -6.63 -3.20 -0.50
N SER A 9 -6.01 -2.09 -0.90
CA SER A 9 -6.69 -0.95 -1.52
C SER A 9 -6.09 -0.68 -2.89
N LEU A 10 -6.86 -0.09 -3.81
CA LEU A 10 -6.34 0.30 -5.13
C LEU A 10 -5.13 1.23 -5.00
N LEU A 11 -5.11 2.09 -3.98
CA LEU A 11 -4.02 3.02 -3.74
C LEU A 11 -2.75 2.29 -3.31
N ILE A 12 -2.85 1.31 -2.41
CA ILE A 12 -1.71 0.48 -2.00
C ILE A 12 -1.20 -0.37 -3.18
N LEU A 13 -2.10 -1.02 -3.91
CA LEU A 13 -1.76 -1.84 -5.08
C LEU A 13 -1.09 -1.03 -6.19
N SER A 14 -1.50 0.23 -6.38
CA SER A 14 -0.90 1.10 -7.39
C SER A 14 0.58 1.36 -7.18
N ILE A 15 1.10 1.16 -5.96
CA ILE A 15 2.50 1.44 -5.58
C ILE A 15 3.30 0.14 -5.35
N LYS A 16 2.68 -0.90 -4.79
CA LYS A 16 3.36 -2.11 -4.28
C LYS A 16 3.91 -3.03 -5.39
N ASP A 17 3.28 -3.06 -6.56
CA ASP A 17 3.57 -4.01 -7.66
C ASP A 17 3.89 -3.31 -9.00
N ALA A 18 4.48 -2.12 -8.93
CA ALA A 18 4.82 -1.32 -10.09
C ALA A 18 5.99 -1.93 -10.91
N LYS A 19 5.72 -2.93 -11.76
CA LYS A 19 6.69 -3.38 -12.78
C LYS A 19 7.09 -2.26 -13.75
N ASN A 20 6.23 -1.25 -13.88
CA ASN A 20 6.43 -0.04 -14.67
C ASN A 20 6.11 1.17 -13.76
N GLU A 21 7.16 1.86 -13.32
CA GLU A 21 7.07 2.99 -12.39
C GLU A 21 6.21 4.14 -12.96
N ASP A 22 6.31 4.43 -14.27
CA ASP A 22 5.55 5.51 -14.90
C ASP A 22 4.03 5.24 -14.88
N THR A 23 3.62 4.01 -15.16
CA THR A 23 2.20 3.61 -15.14
C THR A 23 1.63 3.60 -13.73
N SER A 24 2.46 3.21 -12.75
CA SER A 24 2.13 3.25 -11.33
C SER A 24 1.90 4.67 -10.83
N ILE A 25 2.78 5.62 -11.19
CA ILE A 25 2.65 7.03 -10.80
C ILE A 25 1.37 7.66 -11.35
N GLU A 26 1.05 7.41 -12.63
CA GLU A 26 -0.18 7.95 -13.22
C GLU A 26 -1.44 7.33 -12.62
N SER A 27 -1.43 6.02 -12.34
CA SER A 27 -2.54 5.36 -11.64
C SER A 27 -2.75 5.93 -10.23
N PHE A 28 -1.66 6.15 -9.49
CA PHE A 28 -1.69 6.79 -8.18
C PHE A 28 -2.29 8.21 -8.25
N ARG A 29 -1.86 9.03 -9.21
CA ARG A 29 -2.40 10.38 -9.44
C ARG A 29 -3.89 10.37 -9.76
N VAL A 30 -4.34 9.44 -10.62
CA VAL A 30 -5.76 9.28 -10.96
C VAL A 30 -6.57 8.92 -9.71
N LEU A 31 -6.12 7.96 -8.92
CA LEU A 31 -6.82 7.55 -7.69
C LEU A 31 -6.99 8.73 -6.72
N LEU A 32 -5.93 9.52 -6.49
CA LEU A 32 -6.02 10.73 -5.66
C LEU A 32 -6.97 11.77 -6.23
N LYS A 33 -6.92 12.01 -7.55
CA LYS A 33 -7.80 12.98 -8.23
C LYS A 33 -9.29 12.64 -8.05
N TYR A 34 -9.62 11.35 -7.95
CA TYR A 34 -11.00 10.88 -7.76
C TYR A 34 -11.36 10.62 -6.29
N GLY A 35 -10.52 11.04 -5.34
CA GLY A 35 -10.85 11.03 -3.92
C GLY A 35 -10.50 9.74 -3.18
N ALA A 36 -9.53 8.97 -3.68
CA ALA A 36 -8.95 7.90 -2.87
C ALA A 36 -8.34 8.48 -1.58
N ASP A 37 -8.70 7.89 -0.44
CA ASP A 37 -8.29 8.34 0.88
C ASP A 37 -6.90 7.77 1.25
N MET A 38 -5.95 8.67 1.53
CA MET A 38 -4.59 8.31 1.96
C MET A 38 -4.57 7.78 3.41
N ASP A 39 -5.60 8.09 4.20
CA ASP A 39 -5.74 7.67 5.59
C ASP A 39 -6.55 6.35 5.71
N LEU A 40 -6.93 5.74 4.58
CA LEU A 40 -7.59 4.43 4.55
C LEU A 40 -6.56 3.30 4.74
N GLY A 41 -6.35 2.92 6.00
CA GLY A 41 -5.53 1.77 6.38
C GLY A 41 -6.21 0.43 6.09
N VAL A 42 -5.42 -0.58 5.71
CA VAL A 42 -5.88 -1.96 5.48
C VAL A 42 -5.27 -2.92 6.49
N ARG A 43 -6.01 -3.97 6.84
CA ARG A 43 -5.57 -4.97 7.82
C ARG A 43 -4.42 -5.82 7.30
N ARG A 44 -3.33 -5.92 8.08
CA ARG A 44 -2.15 -6.77 7.86
C ARG A 44 -1.70 -7.45 9.14
N TYR A 45 -0.76 -8.38 9.00
CA TYR A 45 -0.18 -9.13 10.10
C TYR A 45 1.34 -9.08 10.01
N ASP A 46 2.01 -8.88 11.15
CA ASP A 46 3.47 -8.91 11.20
C ASP A 46 4.00 -10.36 11.21
N GLU A 47 5.32 -10.54 11.24
CA GLU A 47 5.96 -11.87 11.27
C GLU A 47 5.56 -12.70 12.49
N ASN A 48 5.06 -12.06 13.56
CA ASN A 48 4.58 -12.71 14.78
C ASN A 48 3.05 -12.96 14.75
N GLY A 49 2.37 -12.62 13.65
CA GLY A 49 0.92 -12.73 13.51
C GLY A 49 0.12 -11.64 14.24
N LYS A 50 0.76 -10.55 14.67
CA LYS A 50 0.06 -9.42 15.30
C LYS A 50 -0.59 -8.54 14.22
N GLU A 51 -1.88 -8.25 14.39
CA GLU A 51 -2.62 -7.37 13.49
C GLU A 51 -2.13 -5.91 13.58
N TYR A 52 -1.98 -5.26 12.44
CA TYR A 52 -1.72 -3.82 12.33
C TYR A 52 -2.43 -3.22 11.11
N LEU A 53 -2.57 -1.90 11.09
CA LEU A 53 -3.07 -1.15 9.94
C LEU A 53 -1.90 -0.73 9.06
N TYR A 54 -1.99 -1.04 7.77
CA TYR A 54 -1.03 -0.65 6.75
C TYR A 54 -1.62 0.44 5.87
N TYR A 55 -0.94 1.56 5.77
CA TYR A 55 -1.40 2.74 5.06
C TYR A 55 -0.64 2.95 3.75
N PRO A 56 -1.24 3.64 2.76
CA PRO A 56 -0.52 4.13 1.58
C PRO A 56 0.79 4.87 1.91
N THR A 57 0.81 5.63 3.02
CA THR A 57 2.00 6.36 3.51
C THR A 57 3.16 5.45 3.90
N ASP A 58 2.87 4.24 4.39
CA ASP A 58 3.89 3.28 4.81
C ASP A 58 4.71 2.74 3.62
N VAL A 59 4.13 2.77 2.41
CA VAL A 59 4.83 2.40 1.18
C VAL A 59 5.96 3.39 0.89
N PHE A 60 5.70 4.69 1.04
CA PHE A 60 6.71 5.73 0.81
C PHE A 60 7.83 5.70 1.85
N ALA A 61 7.50 5.43 3.11
CA ALA A 61 8.49 5.33 4.19
C ALA A 61 9.53 4.21 3.93
N ARG A 62 9.08 3.06 3.40
CA ARG A 62 9.96 1.93 3.08
C ARG A 62 10.87 2.19 1.86
N GLY A 63 10.40 2.94 0.87
CA GLY A 63 11.20 3.32 -0.30
C GLY A 63 12.41 4.21 0.01
N ILE A 64 12.32 5.03 1.09
CA ILE A 64 13.42 5.92 1.52
C ILE A 64 14.51 5.14 2.27
N SER A 65 14.14 4.13 3.06
CA SER A 65 15.10 3.30 3.80
C SER A 65 15.95 2.38 2.91
N SER A 66 15.46 1.98 1.72
CA SER A 66 16.22 1.11 0.81
C SER A 66 17.27 1.84 -0.05
N ARG A 67 17.33 3.18 -0.02
CA ARG A 67 18.26 4.00 -0.82
C ARG A 67 19.40 4.63 0.00
N ARG A 68 19.65 4.14 1.22
CA ARG A 68 20.77 4.57 2.08
C ARG A 68 21.79 3.47 2.27
#